data_AF-A0A6D1AEF4-F1
#
_entry.id   AF-A0A6D1AEF4-F1
#
_cell.length_a   1.000
_cell.length_b   1.000
_cell.length_c   1.000
_cell.angle_alpha   90.00
_cell.angle_beta   90.00
_cell.angle_gamma   90.00
#
_symmetry.space_group_name_H-M   'P 1'
#
loop_
_entity.id
_entity.type
_entity.pdbx_description
1 polymer ?
#
loop_
_entity_poly.entity_id
_entity_poly.type
_entity_poly.pdbx_seq_one_letter_code
_entity_poly.pdbx_strand_id
1 'polypeptide(L)'
;RAPLVRSKLVQLEEKRHLLLIDMHHIITDGSSTGILIGDLAKIYQGADLELPQIHYKDYAVWHKEQTNYQKDEEYWLDVFKGELPIL
;
A
#
# COMPACT_ATOMS: atom_id res chain seq x y z
N ARG A 1 14.32 -9.40 -0.10
CA ARG A 1 15.26 -8.62 -0.96
C ARG A 1 14.41 -7.85 -1.96
N ALA A 2 14.68 -6.57 -2.19
CA ALA A 2 13.94 -5.80 -3.19
C ALA A 2 14.23 -6.33 -4.63
N PRO A 3 13.31 -6.16 -5.59
CA PRO A 3 11.97 -5.56 -5.44
C PRO A 3 11.00 -6.48 -4.69
N LEU A 4 10.13 -5.90 -3.86
CA LEU A 4 9.06 -6.63 -3.14
C LEU A 4 7.76 -6.70 -3.96
N VAL A 5 7.90 -6.62 -5.28
CA VAL A 5 6.84 -6.76 -6.27
C VAL A 5 7.33 -7.72 -7.34
N ARG A 6 6.44 -8.58 -7.81
CA ARG A 6 6.65 -9.46 -8.96
C ARG A 6 5.42 -9.44 -9.85
N SER A 7 5.63 -9.55 -11.16
CA SER A 7 4.54 -9.63 -12.12
C SER A 7 4.82 -10.70 -13.17
N LYS A 8 3.75 -11.24 -13.76
CA LYS A 8 3.83 -12.19 -14.86
C LYS A 8 2.62 -12.01 -15.78
N LEU A 9 2.87 -11.88 -17.07
CA LEU A 9 1.84 -11.97 -18.09
C LEU A 9 1.81 -13.39 -18.63
N VAL A 10 0.64 -14.03 -18.59
CA VAL A 10 0.42 -15.37 -19.12
C VAL A 10 -0.52 -15.23 -20.31
N GLN A 11 -0.08 -15.67 -21.49
CA GLN A 11 -0.96 -15.80 -22.64
C GLN A 11 -1.78 -17.08 -22.48
N LEU A 12 -3.10 -16.95 -22.53
CA LEU A 12 -4.03 -18.07 -22.51
C LEU A 12 -4.41 -18.48 -23.94
N GLU A 13 -4.66 -17.50 -24.80
CA GLU A 13 -5.01 -17.64 -26.22
C GLU A 13 -4.50 -16.41 -27.01
N GLU A 14 -4.66 -16.35 -28.33
CA GLU A 14 -4.18 -15.22 -29.17
C GLU A 14 -4.60 -13.84 -28.66
N LYS A 15 -5.85 -13.70 -28.18
CA LYS A 15 -6.42 -12.42 -27.71
C LYS A 15 -6.74 -12.42 -26.21
N ARG A 16 -6.27 -13.41 -25.46
CA ARG A 16 -6.62 -13.57 -24.03
C ARG A 16 -5.35 -13.72 -23.20
N HIS A 17 -5.19 -12.81 -22.25
CA HIS A 17 -4.03 -12.76 -21.37
C HIS A 17 -4.47 -12.63 -19.91
N LEU A 18 -3.66 -13.16 -19.00
CA LEU A 18 -3.80 -12.99 -17.57
C LEU A 18 -2.57 -12.26 -17.02
N LEU A 19 -2.77 -11.10 -16.43
CA LEU A 19 -1.73 -10.37 -15.71
C LEU A 19 -1.81 -10.74 -14.22
N LEU A 20 -0.71 -11.32 -13.72
CA LEU A 20 -0.52 -11.64 -12.31
C LEU A 20 0.41 -10.59 -11.72
N ILE A 21 0.02 -10.00 -10.59
CA ILE A 21 0.86 -9.09 -9.80
C ILE A 21 0.79 -9.56 -8.35
N ASP A 22 1.94 -9.70 -7.72
CA ASP A 22 2.05 -10.03 -6.31
C ASP A 22 3.05 -9.08 -5.64
N MET A 23 2.66 -8.59 -4.46
CA MET A 23 3.35 -7.53 -3.73
C MET A 23 3.36 -7.86 -2.25
N HIS A 24 4.51 -7.68 -1.60
CA HIS A 24 4.58 -7.87 -0.17
C HIS A 24 3.80 -6.76 0.55
N HIS A 25 2.87 -7.11 1.44
CA HIS A 25 1.98 -6.18 2.14
C HIS A 25 2.70 -5.16 3.07
N ILE A 26 4.03 -5.28 3.22
CA ILE A 26 4.85 -4.33 3.98
C ILE A 26 5.12 -3.03 3.19
N ILE A 27 4.91 -3.05 1.87
CA ILE A 27 5.10 -1.89 0.99
C ILE A 27 3.81 -1.44 0.29
N THR A 28 2.67 -2.09 0.56
CA THR A 28 1.38 -1.80 -0.08
C THR A 28 0.24 -2.16 0.86
N ASP A 29 -0.88 -1.48 0.70
CA ASP A 29 -2.18 -1.84 1.28
C ASP A 29 -3.24 -1.94 0.17
N GLY A 30 -4.50 -2.20 0.55
CA GLY A 30 -5.60 -2.32 -0.41
C GLY A 30 -5.85 -1.05 -1.23
N SER A 31 -5.72 0.12 -0.61
CA SER A 31 -5.87 1.42 -1.29
C SER A 31 -4.77 1.64 -2.33
N SER A 32 -3.51 1.35 -1.94
CA SER A 32 -2.34 1.44 -2.81
C SER A 32 -2.44 0.50 -4.00
N THR A 33 -2.96 -0.72 -3.80
CA THR A 33 -3.23 -1.65 -4.91
C THR A 33 -4.24 -1.09 -5.90
N GLY A 34 -5.32 -0.45 -5.43
CA GLY A 34 -6.30 0.21 -6.29
C GLY A 34 -5.69 1.31 -7.15
N ILE A 35 -4.85 2.16 -6.56
CA ILE A 35 -4.11 3.22 -7.27
C ILE A 35 -3.20 2.61 -8.33
N LEU A 36 -2.40 1.60 -7.97
CA LEU A 36 -1.48 0.94 -8.89
C LEU A 36 -2.19 0.38 -10.14
N ILE A 37 -3.30 -0.32 -9.96
CA ILE A 37 -4.07 -0.90 -11.08
C ILE A 37 -4.69 0.20 -11.94
N GLY A 38 -5.23 1.26 -11.32
CA GLY A 38 -5.80 2.40 -12.04
C GLY A 38 -4.75 3.13 -12.88
N ASP A 39 -3.59 3.41 -12.31
CA ASP A 39 -2.51 4.10 -13.01
C ASP A 39 -1.87 3.23 -14.09
N LEU A 40 -1.72 1.93 -13.85
CA LEU A 40 -1.31 0.98 -14.88
C LEU A 40 -2.27 0.99 -16.08
N ALA A 41 -3.58 1.00 -15.84
CA ALA A 41 -4.57 1.06 -16.91
C ALA A 41 -4.52 2.36 -17.72
N LYS A 42 -4.27 3.50 -17.06
CA LYS A 42 -4.10 4.81 -17.73
C LYS A 42 -2.84 4.84 -18.59
N ILE A 43 -1.69 4.45 -18.03
CA ILE A 43 -0.42 4.39 -18.77
C ILE A 43 -0.56 3.44 -19.96
N TYR A 44 -1.21 2.29 -19.77
CA TYR A 44 -1.46 1.34 -20.85
C TYR A 44 -2.30 1.93 -22.01
N GLN A 45 -3.17 2.90 -21.72
CA GLN A 45 -3.96 3.63 -22.73
C GLN A 45 -3.20 4.82 -23.35
N GLY A 46 -1.93 5.03 -22.97
CA GLY A 46 -1.07 6.10 -23.50
C GLY A 46 -1.17 7.42 -22.74
N ALA A 47 -1.77 7.43 -21.55
CA ALA A 47 -1.74 8.61 -20.68
C ALA A 47 -0.32 8.83 -20.13
N ASP A 48 0.10 10.10 -20.07
CA ASP A 48 1.25 10.52 -19.29
C ASP A 48 0.78 10.85 -17.87
N LEU A 49 1.44 10.28 -16.86
CA LEU A 49 1.07 10.48 -15.46
C LEU A 49 2.08 11.39 -14.79
N GLU A 50 1.58 12.42 -14.10
CA GLU A 50 2.42 13.22 -13.22
C GLU A 50 2.90 12.35 -12.06
N LEU A 51 4.23 12.30 -11.89
CA LEU A 51 4.82 11.57 -10.78
C LEU A 51 4.52 12.29 -9.46
N PRO A 52 4.14 11.54 -8.40
CA PRO A 52 3.89 12.14 -7.11
C PRO A 52 5.17 12.79 -6.57
N GLN A 53 5.06 14.05 -6.14
CA GLN A 53 6.18 14.80 -5.57
C GLN A 53 6.58 14.29 -4.17
N ILE A 54 5.64 13.61 -3.50
CA ILE A 54 5.81 13.04 -2.16
C ILE A 54 5.79 11.52 -2.28
N HIS A 55 6.79 10.87 -1.70
CA HIS A 55 6.88 9.42 -1.64
C HIS A 55 6.68 8.91 -0.21
N TYR A 56 6.42 7.60 -0.09
CA TYR A 56 6.19 6.97 1.22
C TYR A 56 7.37 7.13 2.19
N LYS A 57 8.61 7.25 1.68
CA LYS A 57 9.78 7.55 2.52
C LYS A 57 9.67 8.91 3.22
N ASP A 58 9.11 9.90 2.53
CA ASP A 58 8.97 11.27 3.03
C ASP A 58 7.89 11.28 4.11
N TYR A 59 6.79 10.55 3.87
CA TYR A 59 5.78 10.27 4.90
C TYR A 59 6.38 9.55 6.10
N ALA A 60 7.20 8.51 5.91
CA ALA A 60 7.76 7.73 7.02
C ALA A 60 8.71 8.56 7.90
N VAL A 61 9.53 9.42 7.29
CA VAL A 61 10.40 10.36 8.02
C VAL A 61 9.56 11.38 8.77
N TRP A 62 8.64 12.05 8.08
CA TRP A 62 7.73 13.02 8.68
C TRP A 62 6.96 12.42 9.86
N HIS A 63 6.40 11.23 9.69
CA HIS A 63 5.63 10.52 10.71
C HIS A 63 6.48 10.18 11.93
N LYS A 64 7.74 9.76 11.73
CA LYS A 64 8.66 9.52 12.84
C LYS A 64 9.00 10.80 13.61
N GLU A 65 9.16 11.92 12.92
CA GLU A 65 9.59 13.19 13.53
C GLU A 65 8.46 13.95 14.20
N GLN A 66 7.25 13.90 13.64
CA GLN A 66 6.13 14.74 14.06
C GLN A 66 5.18 14.07 15.03
N THR A 67 5.29 12.75 15.24
CA THR A 67 4.29 12.07 16.08
C THR A 67 4.69 12.03 17.55
N ASN A 68 3.89 12.69 18.38
CA ASN A 68 3.86 12.47 19.82
C ASN A 68 2.67 11.57 20.15
N TYR A 69 2.94 10.29 20.39
CA TYR A 69 1.92 9.29 20.69
C TYR A 69 1.40 9.31 22.12
N GLN A 70 1.93 10.16 23.00
CA GLN A 70 1.67 10.03 24.44
C GLN A 70 0.18 10.03 24.78
N LYS A 71 -0.62 10.92 24.15
CA LYS A 71 -2.07 10.96 24.39
C LYS A 71 -2.80 9.76 23.80
N ASP A 72 -2.40 9.31 22.61
CA ASP A 72 -3.02 8.15 21.96
C ASP A 72 -2.69 6.86 22.73
N GLU A 73 -1.45 6.74 23.21
CA GLU A 73 -0.99 5.64 24.05
C GLU A 73 -1.74 5.61 25.38
N GLU A 74 -1.81 6.74 26.11
CA GLU A 74 -2.58 6.85 27.35
C GLU A 74 -4.05 6.45 27.14
N TYR A 75 -4.66 6.91 26.04
CA TYR A 75 -6.04 6.55 25.69
C TYR A 75 -6.21 5.05 25.48
N TRP A 76 -5.39 4.42 24.63
CA TRP A 76 -5.53 2.99 24.35
C TRP A 76 -5.19 2.11 25.55
N LEU A 77 -4.21 2.50 26.37
CA LEU A 77 -3.92 1.82 27.63
C LEU A 77 -5.10 1.89 28.60
N ASP A 78 -5.78 3.02 28.71
CA ASP A 78 -6.97 3.16 29.55
C ASP A 78 -8.14 2.32 29.01
N VAL A 79 -8.40 2.37 27.69
CA VAL A 79 -9.44 1.57 27.02
C VAL A 79 -9.27 0.07 27.28
N PHE A 80 -8.03 -0.43 27.30
CA PHE A 80 -7.73 -1.85 27.47
C PHE A 80 -7.28 -2.23 28.89
N LYS A 81 -7.47 -1.36 29.89
CA LYS A 81 -7.02 -1.59 31.27
C LYS A 81 -7.80 -2.69 32.01
N GLY A 82 -9.03 -2.95 31.58
CA GLY A 82 -9.95 -3.89 32.24
C GLY A 82 -9.91 -5.31 31.66
N GLU A 83 -10.90 -6.12 32.03
CA GLU A 83 -11.10 -7.43 31.41
C GLU A 83 -11.47 -7.26 29.93
N LEU A 84 -10.67 -7.86 29.06
CA LEU A 84 -10.92 -7.84 27.63
C LEU A 84 -12.09 -8.77 27.28
N PRO A 85 -12.99 -8.36 26.38
CA PRO A 85 -14.08 -9.23 25.93
C PRO A 85 -13.50 -10.50 25.30
N ILE A 86 -13.95 -11.65 25.78
CA ILE A 86 -13.60 -12.96 25.22
C ILE A 86 -14.56 -13.21 24.05
N LEU A 87 -14.01 -13.49 22.87
CA LEU A 87 -14.76 -13.86 21.65
C LEU A 87 -15.30 -15.30 21.72
#